data_AF-A0A448K962-F1
#
_entry.id   AF-A0A448K962-F1
#
_cell.length_a   1.000
_cell.length_b   1.000
_cell.length_c   1.000
_cell.angle_alpha   90.00
_cell.angle_beta   90.00
_cell.angle_gamma   90.00
#
_symmetry.space_group_name_H-M   'P 1'
#
loop_
_entity.id
_entity.type
_entity.pdbx_description
1 polymer ?
#
loop_
_entity_poly.entity_id
_entity_poly.type
_entity_poly.pdbx_seq_one_letter_code
_entity_poly.pdbx_strand_id
1 'polypeptide(L)'
;MRARTLFLIPALPLLALGITACQTYTPIAITSVEPSKGASDSASESPSESPSPEPEDSPTPSPTSSPDSTPESVAITSLSVGDCILNPGENSGATMERVDCGVSHYGEMFYTGTSGLTDYDETSLTDEIQLACESAMTSYMAPGSTDGYSFKYWYPQATAWAAGNHDYYCVAIKEDETDFTGTLKGGGSDGGSGGGSGGGSETT
;
A
#
# COMPACT_ATOMS: atom_id res chain seq x y z
N MET A 1 27.66 35.09 37.41
CA MET A 1 28.74 34.12 37.73
C MET A 1 28.10 32.84 38.24
N ARG A 2 28.72 31.69 37.89
CA ARG A 2 28.33 30.28 38.17
C ARG A 2 27.32 29.68 37.18
N ALA A 3 27.53 28.52 36.60
CA ALA A 3 28.73 27.70 36.39
C ALA A 3 28.38 26.77 35.20
N ARG A 4 29.17 26.81 34.12
CA ARG A 4 29.05 25.85 33.01
C ARG A 4 29.76 24.57 33.42
N THR A 5 29.01 23.51 33.72
CA THR A 5 29.56 22.18 33.96
C THR A 5 29.76 21.50 32.61
N LEU A 6 30.99 21.52 32.11
CA LEU A 6 31.42 20.72 30.96
C LEU A 6 31.55 19.26 31.42
N PHE A 7 30.61 18.40 31.00
CA PHE A 7 30.80 16.95 31.08
C PHE A 7 31.64 16.49 29.88
N LEU A 8 32.92 16.22 30.15
CA LEU A 8 33.80 15.45 29.28
C LEU A 8 33.42 13.98 29.41
N ILE A 9 32.77 13.41 28.40
CA ILE A 9 32.56 11.96 28.32
C ILE A 9 33.72 11.38 27.49
N PRO A 10 34.54 10.48 28.06
CA PRO A 10 35.63 9.85 27.35
C PRO A 10 35.08 8.86 26.31
N ALA A 11 35.50 9.05 25.07
CA ALA A 11 35.39 8.07 24.00
C ALA A 11 36.21 6.82 24.35
N LEU A 12 35.58 5.65 24.35
CA LEU A 12 36.26 4.37 24.22
C LEU A 12 35.64 3.59 23.04
N PRO A 13 36.42 3.30 21.99
CA PRO A 13 35.99 2.49 20.86
C PRO A 13 36.46 1.02 21.00
N LEU A 14 35.96 0.19 20.09
CA LEU A 14 36.41 -1.15 19.66
C LEU A 14 35.65 -2.36 20.23
N LEU A 15 34.50 -2.63 19.61
CA LEU A 15 33.92 -3.96 19.53
C LEU A 15 34.23 -4.52 18.13
N ALA A 16 35.31 -5.29 18.02
CA ALA A 16 35.69 -6.00 16.80
C ALA A 16 34.85 -7.29 16.70
N LEU A 17 33.87 -7.31 15.80
CA LEU A 17 33.17 -8.51 15.36
C LEU A 17 33.93 -9.14 14.20
N GLY A 18 34.55 -10.29 14.44
CA GLY A 18 35.13 -11.13 13.39
C GLY A 18 34.38 -12.46 13.29
N ILE A 19 33.25 -12.49 12.59
CA ILE A 19 32.60 -13.74 12.18
C ILE A 19 32.74 -13.85 10.66
N THR A 20 33.82 -14.48 10.23
CA THR A 20 33.99 -14.92 8.84
C THR A 20 33.19 -16.20 8.67
N ALA A 21 32.02 -16.10 8.03
CA ALA A 21 31.30 -17.25 7.49
C ALA A 21 31.46 -17.20 5.97
N CYS A 22 32.47 -17.92 5.47
CA CYS A 22 32.67 -18.14 4.04
C CYS A 22 31.63 -19.19 3.59
N GLN A 23 30.42 -18.76 3.24
CA GLN A 23 29.46 -19.65 2.59
C GLN A 23 29.81 -19.73 1.10
N THR A 24 30.50 -20.81 0.75
CA THR A 24 30.71 -21.25 -0.63
C THR A 24 29.36 -21.63 -1.23
N TYR A 25 28.74 -20.69 -1.93
CA TYR A 25 27.60 -20.97 -2.78
C TYR A 25 28.08 -21.78 -3.99
N THR A 26 27.65 -23.03 -4.07
CA THR A 26 27.88 -23.90 -5.23
C THR A 26 26.84 -23.57 -6.31
N PRO A 27 27.23 -23.25 -7.55
CA PRO A 27 26.26 -23.11 -8.62
C PRO A 27 25.76 -24.51 -9.00
N ILE A 28 24.44 -24.70 -8.96
CA ILE A 28 23.77 -25.88 -9.51
C ILE A 28 23.87 -25.79 -11.03
N ALA A 29 24.65 -26.69 -11.62
CA ALA A 29 24.65 -26.93 -13.06
C ALA A 29 23.34 -27.65 -13.44
N ILE A 30 22.39 -26.92 -14.01
CA ILE A 30 21.26 -27.53 -14.72
C ILE A 30 21.71 -27.86 -16.13
N THR A 31 22.00 -29.15 -16.36
CA THR A 31 22.01 -29.72 -17.71
C THR A 31 20.57 -30.07 -18.06
N SER A 32 19.97 -29.31 -18.98
CA SER A 32 18.68 -29.63 -19.57
C SER A 32 18.89 -29.94 -21.05
N VAL A 33 19.08 -31.24 -21.27
CA VAL A 33 18.68 -32.05 -22.43
C VAL A 33 18.12 -31.31 -23.67
N GLU A 34 18.83 -31.50 -24.78
CA GLU A 34 18.29 -31.47 -26.14
C GLU A 34 17.08 -32.41 -26.30
N PRO A 35 16.13 -32.09 -27.21
CA PRO A 35 16.19 -32.78 -28.50
C PRO A 35 15.87 -31.88 -29.72
N SER A 36 16.80 -31.89 -30.67
CA SER A 36 16.59 -32.13 -32.11
C SER A 36 15.32 -31.55 -32.77
N LYS A 37 15.52 -30.55 -33.66
CA LYS A 37 15.20 -30.72 -35.10
C LYS A 37 15.67 -29.54 -35.95
N GLY A 38 16.38 -29.88 -37.03
CA GLY A 38 16.11 -29.33 -38.36
C GLY A 38 16.99 -28.18 -38.82
N ALA A 39 17.97 -28.51 -39.66
CA ALA A 39 18.58 -27.59 -40.61
C ALA A 39 17.62 -27.31 -41.79
N SER A 40 17.51 -26.06 -42.23
CA SER A 40 17.62 -25.68 -43.66
C SER A 40 17.45 -24.17 -43.88
N ASP A 41 18.50 -23.63 -44.49
CA ASP A 41 18.65 -22.48 -45.39
C ASP A 41 17.53 -21.47 -45.70
N SER A 42 17.95 -20.20 -45.58
CA SER A 42 18.05 -19.14 -46.59
C SER A 42 16.97 -18.90 -47.66
N ALA A 43 16.51 -17.64 -47.64
CA ALA A 43 16.40 -16.68 -48.74
C ALA A 43 15.02 -16.37 -49.40
N SER A 44 14.83 -15.04 -49.51
CA SER A 44 14.22 -14.28 -50.62
C SER A 44 12.71 -14.09 -50.74
N GLU A 45 12.36 -12.83 -50.50
CA GLU A 45 11.59 -11.90 -51.35
C GLU A 45 10.04 -12.01 -51.45
N SER A 46 9.46 -10.80 -51.41
CA SER A 46 8.04 -10.41 -51.50
C SER A 46 7.44 -10.68 -52.89
N PRO A 47 6.11 -10.86 -53.06
CA PRO A 47 5.24 -9.68 -53.17
C PRO A 47 3.82 -9.82 -52.56
N SER A 48 3.19 -8.65 -52.50
CA SER A 48 1.82 -8.30 -52.10
C SER A 48 0.72 -9.01 -52.91
N GLU A 49 -0.31 -9.51 -52.23
CA GLU A 49 -1.71 -9.37 -52.66
C GLU A 49 -2.65 -9.33 -51.46
N SER A 50 -3.55 -8.35 -51.47
CA SER A 50 -4.69 -8.18 -50.56
C SER A 50 -5.86 -9.00 -51.07
N PRO A 51 -6.66 -9.59 -50.17
CA PRO A 51 -8.04 -9.15 -50.11
C PRO A 51 -8.56 -8.96 -48.68
N SER A 52 -9.28 -7.87 -48.48
CA SER A 52 -10.27 -7.66 -47.42
C SER A 52 -11.53 -8.46 -47.76
N PRO A 53 -12.16 -9.13 -46.78
CA PRO A 53 -13.42 -8.57 -46.28
C PRO A 53 -13.68 -8.75 -44.77
N GLU A 54 -14.28 -7.69 -44.22
CA GLU A 54 -15.36 -7.64 -43.21
C GLU A 54 -15.15 -8.09 -41.74
N PRO A 55 -15.93 -7.48 -40.81
CA PRO A 55 -15.52 -7.22 -39.44
C PRO A 55 -16.21 -8.17 -38.44
N GLU A 56 -15.44 -8.70 -37.49
CA GLU A 56 -15.87 -9.41 -36.27
C GLU A 56 -14.54 -9.91 -35.68
N ASP A 57 -14.09 -9.62 -34.47
CA ASP A 57 -14.75 -9.42 -33.19
C ASP A 57 -13.82 -8.45 -32.45
N SER A 58 -14.34 -7.31 -32.00
CA SER A 58 -13.61 -6.48 -31.04
C SER A 58 -13.63 -7.25 -29.73
N PRO A 59 -12.50 -7.76 -29.18
CA PRO A 59 -12.52 -8.18 -27.80
C PRO A 59 -12.73 -6.90 -27.00
N THR A 60 -13.98 -6.64 -26.60
CA THR A 60 -14.27 -5.73 -25.50
C THR A 60 -13.61 -6.35 -24.27
N PRO A 61 -12.52 -5.80 -23.71
CA PRO A 61 -12.18 -6.17 -22.35
C PRO A 61 -13.31 -5.59 -21.49
N SER A 62 -14.24 -6.46 -21.08
CA SER A 62 -15.05 -6.18 -19.90
C SER A 62 -14.12 -6.36 -18.70
N PRO A 63 -13.68 -5.30 -17.99
CA PRO A 63 -13.33 -5.49 -16.60
C PRO A 63 -14.63 -5.83 -15.87
N THR A 64 -14.92 -7.12 -15.76
CA THR A 64 -15.87 -7.59 -14.76
C THR A 64 -15.13 -7.49 -13.42
N SER A 65 -15.13 -6.29 -12.83
CA SER A 65 -14.77 -6.11 -11.43
C SER A 65 -15.87 -6.73 -10.59
N SER A 66 -15.88 -8.06 -10.53
CA SER A 66 -16.54 -8.75 -9.43
C SER A 66 -15.77 -8.34 -8.18
N PRO A 67 -16.42 -7.83 -7.12
CA PRO A 67 -15.73 -7.59 -5.86
C PRO A 67 -15.23 -8.94 -5.36
N ASP A 68 -13.93 -9.20 -5.53
CA ASP A 68 -13.31 -10.38 -4.96
C ASP A 68 -13.28 -10.15 -3.45
N SER A 69 -14.07 -10.92 -2.72
CA SER A 69 -14.14 -10.83 -1.25
C SER A 69 -12.94 -11.51 -0.58
N THR A 70 -11.99 -12.05 -1.36
CA THR A 70 -10.79 -12.69 -0.83
C THR A 70 -9.72 -11.64 -0.58
N PRO A 71 -9.09 -11.61 0.61
CA PRO A 71 -7.97 -10.74 0.86
C PRO A 71 -6.80 -11.03 -0.08
N GLU A 72 -6.20 -9.96 -0.62
CA GLU A 72 -5.02 -10.01 -1.49
C GLU A 72 -3.82 -9.45 -0.72
N SER A 73 -2.76 -10.25 -0.55
CA SER A 73 -1.50 -9.77 0.04
C SER A 73 -0.73 -8.92 -0.97
N VAL A 74 -0.55 -7.63 -0.66
CA VAL A 74 0.09 -6.63 -1.53
C VAL A 74 1.09 -5.78 -0.75
N ALA A 75 2.04 -5.16 -1.45
CA ALA A 75 2.87 -4.12 -0.84
C ALA A 75 2.04 -2.84 -0.65
N ILE A 76 2.31 -2.07 0.42
CA ILE A 76 1.65 -0.78 0.66
C ILE A 76 1.83 0.20 -0.51
N THR A 77 2.96 0.11 -1.22
CA THR A 77 3.25 0.94 -2.41
C THR A 77 2.37 0.58 -3.61
N SER A 78 1.66 -0.55 -3.56
CA SER A 78 0.73 -0.99 -4.59
C SER A 78 -0.72 -0.63 -4.25
N LEU A 79 -0.98 -0.10 -3.05
CA LEU A 79 -2.29 0.38 -2.65
C LEU A 79 -2.58 1.75 -3.28
N SER A 80 -3.84 1.95 -3.62
CA SER A 80 -4.37 3.21 -4.13
C SER A 80 -5.28 3.85 -3.10
N VAL A 81 -5.46 5.17 -3.18
CA VAL A 81 -6.48 5.88 -2.39
C VAL A 81 -7.85 5.27 -2.68
N GLY A 82 -8.56 4.86 -1.62
CA GLY A 82 -9.81 4.11 -1.67
C GLY A 82 -9.66 2.61 -1.44
N ASP A 83 -8.44 2.07 -1.39
CA ASP A 83 -8.24 0.65 -1.06
C ASP A 83 -8.45 0.41 0.44
N CYS A 84 -9.24 -0.62 0.75
CA CYS A 84 -9.49 -1.07 2.11
C CYS A 84 -8.57 -2.22 2.48
N ILE A 85 -8.12 -2.25 3.75
CA ILE A 85 -7.16 -3.22 4.24
C ILE A 85 -7.62 -3.88 5.54
N LEU A 86 -7.24 -5.13 5.74
CA LEU A 86 -7.34 -5.79 7.04
C LEU A 86 -6.26 -5.27 8.00
N ASN A 87 -6.41 -5.58 9.29
CA ASN A 87 -5.45 -5.16 10.31
C ASN A 87 -4.10 -5.82 10.03
N PRO A 88 -3.04 -5.04 9.72
CA PRO A 88 -1.77 -5.61 9.31
C PRO A 88 -0.96 -6.13 10.53
N GLY A 89 -1.42 -5.90 11.76
CA GLY A 89 -0.74 -6.29 12.99
C GLY A 89 0.56 -5.52 13.23
N GLU A 90 1.17 -5.69 14.41
CA GLU A 90 2.33 -4.89 14.85
C GLU A 90 3.63 -5.16 14.04
N ASN A 91 3.69 -6.20 13.21
CA ASN A 91 4.92 -6.64 12.52
C ASN A 91 4.75 -6.88 11.01
N SER A 92 3.76 -6.27 10.39
CA SER A 92 3.46 -6.38 8.94
C SER A 92 4.53 -5.77 8.02
N GLY A 93 5.36 -4.86 8.54
CA GLY A 93 6.28 -4.10 7.71
C GLY A 93 5.53 -3.31 6.63
N ALA A 94 5.87 -3.58 5.37
CA ALA A 94 5.27 -2.91 4.20
C ALA A 94 4.26 -3.79 3.42
N THR A 95 3.83 -4.92 3.98
CA THR A 95 2.84 -5.82 3.36
C THR A 95 1.46 -5.61 4.01
N MET A 96 0.43 -5.54 3.18
CA MET A 96 -0.96 -5.31 3.55
C MET A 96 -1.84 -6.39 2.95
N GLU A 97 -3.00 -6.64 3.58
CA GLU A 97 -4.05 -7.47 2.98
C GLU A 97 -5.18 -6.57 2.49
N ARG A 98 -5.25 -6.34 1.18
CA ARG A 98 -6.30 -5.56 0.52
C ARG A 98 -7.59 -6.38 0.48
N VAL A 99 -8.73 -5.76 0.76
CA VAL A 99 -10.07 -6.33 0.66
C VAL A 99 -11.05 -5.36 0.03
N ASP A 100 -12.18 -5.86 -0.48
CA ASP A 100 -13.31 -5.02 -0.89
C ASP A 100 -13.85 -4.23 0.31
N CYS A 101 -14.08 -2.92 0.13
CA CYS A 101 -14.57 -2.06 1.20
C CYS A 101 -15.97 -2.42 1.71
N GLY A 102 -16.77 -3.19 0.94
CA GLY A 102 -18.05 -3.75 1.37
C GLY A 102 -17.92 -4.91 2.36
N VAL A 103 -16.70 -5.37 2.64
CA VAL A 103 -16.37 -6.34 3.68
C VAL A 103 -15.89 -5.61 4.95
N SER A 104 -16.05 -6.23 6.13
CA SER A 104 -15.45 -5.74 7.37
C SER A 104 -13.94 -5.63 7.23
N HIS A 105 -13.38 -4.45 7.50
CA HIS A 105 -11.96 -4.15 7.33
C HIS A 105 -11.47 -3.13 8.36
N TYR A 106 -10.16 -3.06 8.53
CA TYR A 106 -9.51 -2.27 9.58
C TYR A 106 -9.32 -0.81 9.20
N GLY A 107 -9.01 -0.53 7.93
CA GLY A 107 -8.75 0.82 7.49
C GLY A 107 -8.83 1.01 5.97
N GLU A 108 -8.84 2.27 5.56
CA GLU A 108 -8.91 2.68 4.16
C GLU A 108 -7.79 3.67 3.84
N MET A 109 -7.06 3.43 2.75
CA MET A 109 -6.05 4.37 2.28
C MET A 109 -6.72 5.64 1.77
N PHE A 110 -6.45 6.77 2.40
CA PHE A 110 -7.10 8.03 2.03
C PHE A 110 -6.14 9.05 1.41
N TYR A 111 -4.84 8.87 1.62
CA TYR A 111 -3.83 9.78 1.10
C TYR A 111 -2.49 9.09 0.85
N THR A 112 -1.83 9.52 -0.22
CA THR A 112 -0.42 9.22 -0.50
C THR A 112 0.29 10.53 -0.82
N GLY A 113 1.55 10.63 -0.46
CA GLY A 113 2.37 11.81 -0.72
C GLY A 113 3.83 11.46 -0.84
N THR A 114 4.64 12.46 -1.20
CA THR A 114 6.10 12.36 -1.26
C THR A 114 6.68 13.46 -0.39
N SER A 115 7.60 13.13 0.52
CA SER A 115 8.18 14.10 1.44
C SER A 115 9.05 15.12 0.69
N GLY A 116 8.97 16.38 1.15
CA GLY A 116 9.80 17.47 0.64
C GLY A 116 11.17 17.61 1.30
N LEU A 117 11.50 16.76 2.28
CA LEU A 117 12.77 16.84 3.01
C LEU A 117 13.94 16.44 2.10
N THR A 118 15.10 17.07 2.32
CA THR A 118 16.33 16.75 1.59
C THR A 118 17.07 15.56 2.19
N ASP A 119 17.06 15.46 3.50
CA ASP A 119 17.79 14.46 4.29
C ASP A 119 16.81 13.66 5.13
N TYR A 120 17.17 12.40 5.42
CA TYR A 120 16.38 11.58 6.31
C TYR A 120 16.54 12.08 7.75
N ASP A 121 15.52 12.75 8.27
CA ASP A 121 15.33 13.03 9.68
C ASP A 121 13.95 12.51 10.08
N GLU A 122 13.93 11.46 10.91
CA GLU A 122 12.68 10.77 11.23
C GLU A 122 11.67 11.67 11.93
N THR A 123 12.12 12.54 12.83
CA THR A 123 11.24 13.48 13.55
C THR A 123 10.57 14.44 12.57
N SER A 124 11.35 15.12 11.74
CA SER A 124 10.84 16.07 10.75
C SER A 124 9.93 15.39 9.72
N LEU A 125 10.26 14.15 9.33
CA LEU A 125 9.46 13.36 8.41
C LEU A 125 8.10 13.01 9.02
N THR A 126 8.07 12.54 10.28
CA THR A 126 6.80 12.23 10.94
C THR A 126 5.95 13.47 11.18
N ASP A 127 6.56 14.62 11.48
CA ASP A 127 5.84 15.89 11.64
C ASP A 127 5.24 16.38 10.31
N GLU A 128 5.97 16.27 9.20
CA GLU A 128 5.46 16.58 7.85
C GLU A 128 4.28 15.68 7.49
N ILE A 129 4.43 14.36 7.67
CA ILE A 129 3.41 13.37 7.35
C ILE A 129 2.16 13.59 8.18
N GLN A 130 2.30 13.80 9.50
CA GLN A 130 1.17 14.05 10.39
C GLN A 130 0.32 15.24 9.90
N LEU A 131 0.96 16.37 9.60
CA LEU A 131 0.27 17.57 9.11
C LEU A 131 -0.41 17.33 7.76
N ALA A 132 0.27 16.63 6.84
CA ALA A 132 -0.28 16.32 5.53
C ALA A 132 -1.49 15.37 5.61
N CYS A 133 -1.36 14.29 6.38
CA CYS A 133 -2.43 13.31 6.60
C CYS A 133 -3.65 13.95 7.30
N GLU A 134 -3.44 14.76 8.35
CA GLU A 134 -4.54 15.48 9.03
C GLU A 134 -5.33 16.36 8.05
N SER A 135 -4.61 17.16 7.25
CA SER A 135 -5.23 18.02 6.25
C SER A 135 -5.97 17.21 5.18
N ALA A 136 -5.37 16.13 4.68
CA ALA A 136 -5.99 15.28 3.68
C ALA A 136 -7.22 14.54 4.19
N MET A 137 -7.24 14.10 5.46
CA MET A 137 -8.37 13.38 6.05
C MET A 137 -9.65 14.23 6.07
N THR A 138 -9.52 15.51 6.43
CA THR A 138 -10.66 16.46 6.41
C THR A 138 -11.21 16.72 5.01
N SER A 139 -10.39 16.50 3.97
CA SER A 139 -10.81 16.62 2.57
C SER A 139 -11.37 15.32 2.00
N TYR A 140 -10.92 14.18 2.52
CA TYR A 140 -11.35 12.86 2.07
C TYR A 140 -12.76 12.50 2.57
N MET A 141 -13.02 12.78 3.84
CA MET A 141 -14.29 12.48 4.51
C MET A 141 -15.29 13.62 4.32
N ALA A 142 -16.57 13.36 4.60
CA ALA A 142 -17.53 14.45 4.67
C ALA A 142 -17.18 15.42 5.82
N PRO A 143 -17.46 16.72 5.67
CA PRO A 143 -17.26 17.68 6.75
C PRO A 143 -18.00 17.24 8.02
N GLY A 144 -17.28 17.19 9.14
CA GLY A 144 -17.81 16.75 10.44
C GLY A 144 -17.93 15.23 10.61
N SER A 145 -17.39 14.43 9.69
CA SER A 145 -17.39 12.96 9.79
C SER A 145 -16.05 12.37 10.23
N THR A 146 -15.07 13.20 10.58
CA THR A 146 -13.76 12.75 11.09
C THR A 146 -13.79 12.31 12.54
N ASP A 147 -14.86 12.63 13.28
CA ASP A 147 -15.00 12.26 14.69
C ASP A 147 -15.06 10.73 14.86
N GLY A 148 -14.26 10.19 15.78
CA GLY A 148 -14.13 8.74 15.99
C GLY A 148 -13.17 8.04 15.03
N TYR A 149 -12.50 8.80 14.16
CA TYR A 149 -11.48 8.29 13.24
C TYR A 149 -10.11 8.93 13.52
N SER A 150 -9.08 8.13 13.32
CA SER A 150 -7.68 8.57 13.32
C SER A 150 -6.98 7.98 12.09
N PHE A 151 -5.66 8.09 12.02
CA PHE A 151 -4.91 7.45 10.95
C PHE A 151 -3.61 6.82 11.44
N LYS A 152 -3.18 5.80 10.70
CA LYS A 152 -1.82 5.26 10.73
C LYS A 152 -1.09 5.70 9.45
N TYR A 153 0.23 5.76 9.52
CA TYR A 153 1.04 6.13 8.37
C TYR A 153 2.28 5.26 8.23
N TRP A 154 2.71 5.07 6.99
CA TRP A 154 3.92 4.35 6.62
C TRP A 154 4.80 5.24 5.77
N TYR A 155 6.11 5.14 6.00
CA TYR A 155 7.14 5.90 5.31
C TYR A 155 8.40 5.05 5.15
N PRO A 156 9.27 5.38 4.19
CA PRO A 156 10.53 4.68 3.95
C PRO A 156 11.46 4.81 5.16
N GLN A 157 12.11 3.71 5.52
CA GLN A 157 13.26 3.73 6.41
C GLN A 157 14.48 4.35 5.72
N ALA A 158 15.48 4.78 6.49
CA ALA A 158 16.68 5.47 6.00
C ALA A 158 17.35 4.79 4.77
N THR A 159 17.37 3.45 4.72
CA THR A 159 17.93 2.70 3.58
C THR A 159 17.12 2.91 2.30
N ALA A 160 15.79 2.89 2.38
CA ALA A 160 14.90 3.13 1.23
C ALA A 160 14.93 4.62 0.83
N TRP A 161 15.03 5.51 1.81
CA TRP A 161 15.21 6.95 1.58
C TRP A 161 16.47 7.25 0.77
N ALA A 162 17.61 6.65 1.16
CA ALA A 162 18.87 6.79 0.43
C ALA A 162 18.81 6.22 -1.01
N ALA A 163 17.87 5.30 -1.26
CA ALA A 163 17.58 4.76 -2.59
C ALA A 163 16.59 5.63 -3.40
N GLY A 164 16.14 6.76 -2.86
CA GLY A 164 15.27 7.73 -3.52
C GLY A 164 13.77 7.52 -3.32
N ASN A 165 13.36 6.57 -2.46
CA ASN A 165 11.96 6.47 -2.07
C ASN A 165 11.68 7.48 -0.95
N HIS A 166 10.85 8.48 -1.24
CA HIS A 166 10.39 9.50 -0.29
C HIS A 166 8.87 9.45 -0.10
N ASP A 167 8.22 8.39 -0.57
CA ASP A 167 6.75 8.27 -0.57
C ASP A 167 6.21 7.81 0.78
N TYR A 168 5.10 8.39 1.20
CA TYR A 168 4.40 8.02 2.42
C TYR A 168 2.90 7.81 2.18
N TYR A 169 2.27 7.07 3.07
CA TYR A 169 0.92 6.53 2.90
C TYR A 169 0.14 6.73 4.20
N CYS A 170 -1.08 7.26 4.12
CA CYS A 170 -1.97 7.46 5.27
C CYS A 170 -3.21 6.57 5.12
N VAL A 171 -3.50 5.80 6.17
CA VAL A 171 -4.67 4.92 6.26
C VAL A 171 -5.54 5.39 7.41
N ALA A 172 -6.81 5.67 7.11
CA ALA A 172 -7.80 6.07 8.09
C ALA A 172 -8.36 4.82 8.78
N ILE A 173 -8.51 4.90 10.09
CA ILE A 173 -8.96 3.81 10.97
C ILE A 173 -9.92 4.37 12.01
N LYS A 174 -10.72 3.52 12.64
CA LYS A 174 -11.44 3.93 13.86
C LYS A 174 -10.46 4.18 15.01
N GLU A 175 -10.75 5.16 15.86
CA GLU A 175 -9.94 5.46 17.05
C GLU A 175 -9.90 4.32 18.05
N ASP A 176 -10.96 3.51 18.12
CA ASP A 176 -11.02 2.31 18.96
C ASP A 176 -10.39 1.07 18.30
N GLU A 177 -9.81 1.25 17.11
CA GLU A 177 -9.13 0.22 16.30
C GLU A 177 -10.04 -0.97 15.93
N THR A 178 -11.36 -0.80 15.99
CA THR A 178 -12.33 -1.79 15.52
C THR A 178 -12.54 -1.71 14.01
N ASP A 179 -12.93 -2.84 13.42
CA ASP A 179 -13.24 -2.90 11.99
C ASP A 179 -14.54 -2.13 11.64
N PHE A 180 -14.63 -1.71 10.38
CA PHE A 180 -15.81 -1.07 9.81
C PHE A 180 -16.10 -1.59 8.40
N THR A 181 -17.22 -1.17 7.83
CA THR A 181 -17.66 -1.56 6.49
C THR A 181 -18.10 -0.33 5.71
N GLY A 182 -17.79 -0.30 4.43
CA GLY A 182 -17.97 0.86 3.55
C GLY A 182 -16.71 1.70 3.44
N THR A 183 -16.69 2.59 2.44
CA THR A 183 -15.66 3.63 2.30
C THR A 183 -15.97 4.81 3.22
N LEU A 184 -14.96 5.46 3.76
CA LEU A 184 -15.02 6.73 4.49
C LEU A 184 -15.11 7.94 3.57
N LYS A 185 -14.84 7.77 2.27
CA LYS A 185 -14.88 8.84 1.28
C LYS A 185 -16.25 9.52 1.27
N GLY A 186 -16.26 10.83 1.51
CA GLY A 186 -17.51 11.59 1.57
C GLY A 186 -18.48 11.15 2.68
N GLY A 187 -17.99 10.49 3.74
CA GLY A 187 -18.77 10.12 4.94
C GLY A 187 -19.52 8.80 4.81
N GLY A 188 -18.94 7.82 4.11
CA GLY A 188 -19.67 6.61 3.77
C GLY A 188 -20.11 5.82 5.01
N SER A 189 -21.29 5.24 4.81
CA SER A 189 -22.22 4.85 5.86
C SER A 189 -21.73 3.61 6.58
N ASP A 190 -21.36 3.77 7.85
CA ASP A 190 -21.34 2.68 8.81
C ASP A 190 -22.71 1.98 8.71
N GLY A 191 -22.71 0.74 8.19
CA GLY A 191 -23.89 -0.05 7.83
C GLY A 191 -24.73 -0.50 9.02
N GLY A 192 -24.97 0.38 9.98
CA GLY A 192 -25.95 0.23 11.04
C GLY A 192 -27.34 0.23 10.43
N SER A 193 -27.79 -0.96 9.99
CA SER A 193 -29.17 -1.25 9.68
C SER A 193 -30.01 -1.01 10.95
N GLY A 194 -30.46 0.23 11.12
CA GLY A 194 -31.37 0.65 12.17
C GLY A 194 -32.71 -0.03 11.95
N GLY A 195 -32.90 -1.15 12.63
CA GLY A 195 -34.22 -1.76 12.78
C GLY A 195 -35.15 -0.80 13.51
N GLY A 196 -36.35 -0.64 12.97
CA GLY A 196 -37.52 -0.20 13.72
C GLY A 196 -37.94 1.24 13.51
N SER A 197 -38.84 1.44 12.55
CA SER A 197 -40.04 2.28 12.76
C SER A 197 -41.05 1.98 11.65
N GLY A 198 -41.63 0.78 11.72
CA GLY A 198 -42.91 0.51 11.08
C GLY A 198 -44.01 1.05 11.99
N GLY A 199 -44.72 2.07 11.52
CA GLY A 199 -45.85 2.68 12.22
C GLY A 199 -47.00 1.70 12.45
N GLY A 200 -47.75 1.97 13.51
CA GLY A 200 -49.03 1.34 13.81
C GLY A 200 -49.87 2.33 14.61
N SER A 201 -50.53 3.22 13.88
CA SER A 201 -51.61 4.06 14.40
C SER A 201 -52.76 3.16 14.86
N GLU A 202 -53.09 3.15 16.15
CA GLU A 202 -54.39 2.66 16.60
C GLU A 202 -55.00 3.68 17.57
N THR A 203 -55.96 4.41 17.00
CA THR A 203 -57.07 5.08 17.67
C THR A 203 -57.91 4.07 18.45
N THR A 204 -58.23 4.35 19.71
CA THR A 204 -59.59 4.31 20.31
C THR A 204 -59.54 4.91 21.71
#